data_AF-A0A2U1NJ82-F1
#
_entry.id   AF-A0A2U1NJ82-F1
#
_cell.length_a   1.000
_cell.length_b   1.000
_cell.length_c   1.000
_cell.angle_alpha   90.00
_cell.angle_beta   90.00
_cell.angle_gamma   90.00
#
_symmetry.space_group_name_H-M   'P 1'
#
loop_
_entity.id
_entity.type
_entity.pdbx_description
1 polymer ?
#
loop_
_entity_poly.entity_id
_entity_poly.type
_entity_poly.pdbx_seq_one_letter_code
_entity_poly.pdbx_strand_id
1 'polypeptide(L)'
;MIVPPMLFLSLVIEFLKKHALFTAAKDEYTKLTQLENKEEDAENAKKTRAREEEKKKLDLLENDVKSVYKDLKGGPLIEVILAANYLNIPALMDVTCQQMADLVKCKTCEEVRETFHIENDFTPEEEEENRKKDPWAYEEIDKV
;
A
#
# COMPACT_ATOMS: atom_id res chain seq x y z
N MET A 1 -6.33 -6.78 18.03
CA MET A 1 -7.80 -6.75 17.89
C MET A 1 -8.15 -7.32 16.52
N ILE A 2 -8.78 -8.49 16.45
CA ILE A 2 -9.07 -9.22 15.21
C ILE A 2 -10.19 -8.49 14.46
N VAL A 3 -10.01 -8.24 13.16
CA VAL A 3 -11.07 -7.62 12.36
C VAL A 3 -12.20 -8.62 12.20
N PRO A 4 -13.47 -8.24 12.43
CA PRO A 4 -14.60 -9.13 12.19
C PRO A 4 -14.56 -9.72 10.76
N PRO A 5 -14.74 -11.04 10.57
CA PRO A 5 -14.55 -11.70 9.28
C PRO A 5 -15.37 -11.09 8.13
N MET A 6 -16.56 -10.56 8.43
CA MET A 6 -17.40 -9.88 7.44
C MET A 6 -16.85 -8.53 7.00
N LEU A 7 -16.24 -7.76 7.91
CA LEU A 7 -15.60 -6.49 7.56
C LEU A 7 -14.36 -6.74 6.72
N PHE A 8 -13.59 -7.77 7.04
CA PHE A 8 -12.44 -8.20 6.24
C PHE A 8 -12.85 -8.59 4.82
N LEU A 9 -13.86 -9.44 4.66
CA LEU A 9 -14.34 -9.84 3.34
C LEU A 9 -14.87 -8.65 2.54
N SER A 10 -15.60 -7.73 3.18
CA SER A 10 -16.11 -6.52 2.53
C SER A 10 -14.95 -5.64 2.03
N LEU A 11 -13.91 -5.47 2.83
CA LEU A 11 -12.73 -4.68 2.48
C LEU A 11 -12.01 -5.25 1.25
N VAL A 12 -11.80 -6.56 1.23
CA VAL A 12 -11.16 -7.25 0.09
C VAL A 12 -12.03 -7.12 -1.17
N ILE A 13 -13.35 -7.30 -1.05
CA ILE A 13 -14.27 -7.12 -2.18
C ILE A 13 -14.24 -5.67 -2.69
N GLU A 14 -14.22 -4.69 -1.80
CA GLU A 14 -14.17 -3.28 -2.16
C GLU A 14 -12.87 -2.93 -2.86
N PHE A 15 -11.73 -3.41 -2.35
CA PHE A 15 -10.43 -3.25 -2.99
C PHE A 15 -10.42 -3.85 -4.39
N LEU A 16 -10.87 -5.10 -4.56
CA LEU A 16 -10.90 -5.77 -5.87
C LEU A 16 -11.71 -4.99 -6.89
N LYS A 17 -12.88 -4.49 -6.49
CA LYS A 17 -13.74 -3.67 -7.36
C LYS A 17 -13.06 -2.36 -7.76
N LYS A 18 -12.51 -1.62 -6.80
CA LYS A 18 -11.83 -0.34 -7.07
C LYS A 18 -10.57 -0.52 -7.91
N HIS A 19 -9.78 -1.55 -7.63
CA HIS A 19 -8.59 -1.87 -8.39
C HIS A 19 -8.91 -2.27 -9.84
N ALA A 20 -9.97 -3.07 -10.06
CA ALA A 20 -10.41 -3.43 -11.41
C ALA A 20 -10.80 -2.19 -12.24
N LEU A 21 -11.53 -1.24 -11.62
CA LEU A 21 -11.85 0.05 -12.25
C LEU A 21 -10.57 0.86 -12.53
N PHE A 22 -9.63 0.89 -11.59
CA PHE A 22 -8.36 1.60 -11.74
C PHE A 22 -7.55 1.06 -12.92
N THR A 23 -7.42 -0.27 -13.04
CA THR A 23 -6.72 -0.89 -14.15
C THR A 23 -7.41 -0.61 -15.49
N ALA A 24 -8.74 -0.67 -15.55
CA ALA A 24 -9.48 -0.38 -16.76
C ALA A 24 -9.30 1.08 -17.22
N ALA A 25 -9.40 2.04 -16.29
CA ALA A 25 -9.21 3.46 -16.56
C ALA A 25 -7.76 3.77 -17.00
N LYS A 26 -6.78 3.12 -16.35
CA LYS A 26 -5.37 3.26 -16.72
C LYS A 26 -5.09 2.75 -18.13
N ASP A 27 -5.69 1.62 -18.52
CA ASP A 27 -5.56 1.06 -19.85
C ASP A 27 -6.20 1.97 -20.92
N GLU A 28 -7.35 2.58 -20.62
CA GLU A 28 -8.02 3.55 -21.49
C GLU A 28 -7.16 4.80 -21.70
N TYR A 29 -6.68 5.42 -20.61
CA TYR A 29 -5.76 6.55 -20.68
C TYR A 29 -4.47 6.21 -21.46
N THR A 30 -3.93 5.01 -21.27
CA THR A 30 -2.74 4.54 -22.01
C THR A 30 -3.01 4.41 -23.51
N LYS A 31 -4.19 3.92 -23.90
CA LYS A 31 -4.59 3.87 -25.33
C LYS A 31 -4.75 5.28 -25.92
N LEU A 32 -5.36 6.20 -25.18
CA LEU A 32 -5.53 7.59 -25.62
C LEU A 32 -4.18 8.28 -25.85
N THR A 33 -3.21 8.06 -24.95
CA THR A 33 -1.85 8.62 -25.10
C THR A 33 -1.05 7.99 -26.25
N GLN A 34 -1.24 6.70 -26.53
CA GLN A 34 -0.56 6.03 -27.65
C GLN A 34 -1.13 6.41 -29.03
N LEU A 35 -2.40 6.80 -29.11
CA LEU A 35 -3.05 7.25 -30.35
C LEU A 35 -2.64 8.66 -30.80
N GLU A 36 -1.91 9.44 -29.98
CA GLU A 36 -1.51 10.83 -30.29
C GLU A 36 -0.18 10.94 -31.04
N ASN A 37 0.65 9.90 -31.10
CA ASN A 37 1.93 9.93 -31.81
C ASN A 37 1.81 9.88 -33.34
N LYS A 38 0.62 10.15 -33.92
CA LYS A 38 0.40 10.01 -35.38
C LYS A 38 -0.31 11.14 -36.12
N GLU A 39 -0.88 12.18 -35.51
CA GLU A 39 -1.51 13.27 -36.30
C GLU A 39 -1.30 14.65 -35.66
N GLU A 40 -0.61 15.52 -36.42
CA GLU A 40 -0.39 16.94 -36.16
C GLU A 40 -1.47 17.71 -36.94
N ASP A 41 -2.45 18.32 -36.26
CA ASP A 41 -3.20 19.52 -36.67
C ASP A 41 -4.33 19.84 -35.64
N ALA A 42 -4.99 20.99 -35.80
CA ALA A 42 -5.73 21.83 -34.83
C ALA A 42 -6.84 21.20 -33.92
N GLU A 43 -7.07 19.89 -33.93
CA GLU A 43 -7.96 19.16 -33.00
C GLU A 43 -7.35 18.98 -31.60
N ASN A 44 -6.06 19.30 -31.47
CA ASN A 44 -5.20 19.04 -30.32
C ASN A 44 -5.69 19.68 -29.00
N ALA A 45 -6.31 20.87 -29.04
CA ALA A 45 -6.76 21.56 -27.81
C ALA A 45 -7.96 20.87 -27.12
N LYS A 46 -8.88 20.29 -27.90
CA LYS A 46 -10.08 19.59 -27.37
C LYS A 46 -9.70 18.23 -26.82
N LYS A 47 -8.78 17.54 -27.50
CA LYS A 47 -8.22 16.24 -27.09
C LYS A 47 -7.35 16.36 -25.84
N THR A 48 -6.53 17.41 -25.75
CA THR A 48 -5.73 17.74 -24.55
C THR A 48 -6.62 17.96 -23.33
N ARG A 49 -7.74 18.68 -23.46
CA ARG A 49 -8.67 18.91 -22.35
C ARG A 49 -9.36 17.63 -21.87
N ALA A 50 -9.83 16.78 -22.80
CA ALA A 50 -10.40 15.48 -22.46
C ALA A 50 -9.37 14.59 -21.73
N ARG A 51 -8.11 14.64 -22.15
CA ARG A 51 -7.00 13.91 -21.51
C ARG A 51 -6.70 14.42 -20.10
N GLU A 52 -6.70 15.72 -19.87
CA GLU A 52 -6.53 16.28 -18.52
C GLU A 52 -7.68 15.88 -17.59
N GLU A 53 -8.91 15.83 -18.10
CA GLU A 53 -10.08 15.37 -17.35
C GLU A 53 -9.97 13.88 -17.00
N GLU A 54 -9.51 13.02 -17.91
CA GLU A 54 -9.26 11.62 -17.63
C GLU A 54 -8.10 11.39 -16.65
N LYS A 55 -6.99 12.11 -16.82
CA LYS A 55 -5.86 12.03 -15.88
C LYS A 55 -6.31 12.38 -14.47
N LYS A 56 -7.12 13.44 -14.31
CA LYS A 56 -7.71 13.81 -13.01
C LYS A 56 -8.58 12.69 -12.43
N LYS A 57 -9.37 12.00 -13.26
CA LYS A 57 -10.16 10.83 -12.81
C LYS A 57 -9.26 9.69 -12.35
N LEU A 58 -8.17 9.43 -13.07
CA LEU A 58 -7.20 8.39 -12.70
C LEU A 58 -6.50 8.71 -11.38
N ASP A 59 -6.04 9.96 -11.21
CA ASP A 59 -5.42 10.44 -9.98
C ASP A 59 -6.40 10.34 -8.78
N LEU A 60 -7.67 10.67 -8.99
CA LEU A 60 -8.72 10.54 -7.98
C LEU A 60 -8.94 9.07 -7.58
N LEU A 61 -9.03 8.17 -8.58
CA LEU A 61 -9.26 6.75 -8.35
C LEU A 61 -8.05 6.07 -7.70
N GLU A 62 -6.84 6.51 -8.01
CA GLU A 62 -5.62 6.06 -7.32
C GLU A 62 -5.66 6.45 -5.84
N ASN A 63 -6.10 7.66 -5.52
CA ASN A 63 -6.28 8.11 -4.15
C ASN A 63 -7.40 7.34 -3.43
N ASP A 64 -8.48 7.00 -4.13
CA ASP A 64 -9.57 6.17 -3.59
C ASP A 64 -9.12 4.74 -3.30
N VAL A 65 -8.31 4.15 -4.18
CA VAL A 65 -7.68 2.84 -3.94
C VAL A 65 -6.76 2.94 -2.73
N LYS A 66 -5.92 3.98 -2.63
CA LYS A 66 -5.03 4.24 -1.50
C LYS A 66 -5.76 4.40 -0.17
N SER A 67 -6.87 5.11 -0.16
CA SER A 67 -7.62 5.39 1.08
C SER A 67 -8.20 4.12 1.71
N VAL A 68 -8.61 3.14 0.91
CA VAL A 68 -9.20 1.87 1.39
C VAL A 68 -8.26 1.11 2.34
N TYR A 69 -6.95 1.18 2.12
CA TYR A 69 -5.97 0.45 2.93
C TYR A 69 -5.08 1.35 3.81
N LYS A 70 -5.15 2.68 3.66
CA LYS A 70 -4.30 3.63 4.41
C LYS A 70 -4.41 3.49 5.93
N ASP A 71 -5.61 3.17 6.41
CA ASP A 71 -5.89 3.07 7.85
C ASP A 71 -5.62 1.68 8.43
N LEU A 72 -5.20 0.71 7.60
CA LEU A 72 -4.86 -0.63 8.06
C LEU A 72 -3.51 -0.64 8.78
N LYS A 73 -3.50 -1.19 10.00
CA LYS A 73 -2.32 -1.33 10.85
C LYS A 73 -2.37 -2.67 11.59
N GLY A 74 -1.21 -3.25 11.87
CA GLY A 74 -1.09 -4.49 12.67
C GLY A 74 -1.83 -5.68 12.03
N GLY A 75 -2.66 -6.36 12.83
CA GLY A 75 -3.41 -7.57 12.42
C GLY A 75 -4.20 -7.46 11.09
N PRO A 76 -5.08 -6.45 10.90
CA PRO A 76 -5.78 -6.23 9.63
C PRO A 76 -4.87 -6.21 8.40
N LEU A 77 -3.70 -5.57 8.49
CA LEU A 77 -2.77 -5.46 7.37
C LEU A 77 -2.16 -6.82 7.01
N ILE A 78 -1.81 -7.61 8.03
CA ILE A 78 -1.29 -8.99 7.86
C ILE A 78 -2.35 -9.87 7.17
N GLU A 79 -3.61 -9.79 7.59
CA GLU A 79 -4.70 -10.56 6.96
C GLU A 79 -4.87 -10.20 5.48
N VAL A 80 -4.74 -8.92 5.12
CA VAL A 80 -4.83 -8.47 3.72
C VAL A 80 -3.61 -8.93 2.91
N ILE A 81 -2.39 -8.89 3.47
CA ILE A 81 -1.18 -9.42 2.82
C ILE A 81 -1.35 -10.92 2.52
N LEU A 82 -1.87 -11.68 3.48
CA LEU A 82 -2.13 -13.11 3.32
C LEU A 82 -3.18 -13.37 2.24
N ALA A 83 -4.26 -12.58 2.19
CA ALA A 83 -5.25 -12.68 1.13
C ALA A 83 -4.70 -12.29 -0.24
N ALA A 84 -3.86 -11.26 -0.32
CA ALA A 84 -3.19 -10.85 -1.55
C ALA A 84 -2.31 -11.96 -2.12
N ASN A 85 -1.55 -12.62 -1.23
CA ASN A 85 -0.73 -13.79 -1.57
C ASN A 85 -1.60 -14.97 -2.01
N TYR A 86 -2.66 -15.30 -1.28
CA TYR A 86 -3.57 -16.41 -1.61
C TYR A 86 -4.31 -16.22 -2.94
N LEU A 87 -4.78 -15.01 -3.21
CA LEU A 87 -5.50 -14.66 -4.44
C LEU A 87 -4.54 -14.36 -5.61
N ASN A 88 -3.23 -14.39 -5.38
CA ASN A 88 -2.18 -14.06 -6.34
C ASN A 88 -2.40 -12.69 -7.01
N ILE A 89 -2.46 -11.64 -6.19
CA ILE A 89 -2.63 -10.24 -6.63
C ILE A 89 -1.35 -9.46 -6.29
N PRO A 90 -0.33 -9.47 -7.18
CA PRO A 90 0.97 -8.86 -6.91
C PRO A 90 0.86 -7.37 -6.55
N ALA A 91 0.00 -6.62 -7.24
CA ALA A 91 -0.17 -5.19 -6.99
C ALA A 91 -0.69 -4.89 -5.57
N LEU A 92 -1.57 -5.72 -5.02
CA LEU A 92 -2.04 -5.57 -3.64
C LEU A 92 -0.94 -5.97 -2.64
N MET A 93 -0.19 -7.02 -2.97
CA MET A 93 0.93 -7.47 -2.15
C MET A 93 2.02 -6.39 -2.05
N ASP A 94 2.45 -5.81 -3.18
CA ASP A 94 3.47 -4.75 -3.21
C ASP A 94 3.07 -3.54 -2.37
N VAL A 95 1.82 -3.09 -2.55
CA VAL A 95 1.26 -1.95 -1.84
C VAL A 95 1.14 -2.19 -0.33
N THR A 96 0.68 -3.37 0.07
CA THR A 96 0.52 -3.71 1.50
C THR A 96 1.86 -3.99 2.17
N CYS A 97 2.84 -4.55 1.46
CA CYS A 97 4.22 -4.66 1.91
C CYS A 97 4.88 -3.29 2.08
N GLN A 98 4.63 -2.33 1.18
CA GLN A 98 5.13 -0.97 1.33
C GLN A 98 4.55 -0.29 2.57
N GLN A 99 3.24 -0.43 2.81
CA GLN A 99 2.59 0.10 4.02
C GLN A 99 3.18 -0.56 5.29
N MET A 100 3.45 -1.86 5.26
CA MET A 100 4.10 -2.57 6.36
C MET A 100 5.50 -2.03 6.61
N ALA A 101 6.27 -1.78 5.55
CA ALA A 101 7.59 -1.17 5.64
C ALA A 101 7.51 0.24 6.25
N ASP A 102 6.54 1.05 5.85
CA ASP A 102 6.31 2.40 6.40
C ASP A 102 5.89 2.38 7.88
N LEU A 103 5.23 1.30 8.34
CA LEU A 103 4.89 1.11 9.76
C LEU A 103 6.08 0.69 10.61
N VAL A 104 7.10 0.07 10.03
CA VAL A 104 8.35 -0.34 10.70
C VAL A 104 9.41 0.76 10.58
N LYS A 105 9.34 1.57 9.52
CA LYS A 105 10.22 2.68 9.26
C LYS A 105 10.16 3.67 10.44
N CYS A 106 11.34 4.00 10.97
CA CYS A 106 11.51 4.89 12.12
C CYS A 106 10.92 4.39 13.44
N LYS A 107 10.80 3.07 13.63
CA LYS A 107 10.48 2.47 14.93
C LYS A 107 11.62 1.63 15.48
N THR A 108 11.75 1.61 16.81
CA THR A 108 12.70 0.73 17.51
C THR A 108 12.17 -0.71 17.55
N CYS A 109 13.03 -1.69 17.85
CA CYS A 109 12.60 -3.08 18.05
C CYS A 109 11.47 -3.22 19.08
N GLU A 110 11.47 -2.39 20.13
CA GLU A 110 10.45 -2.42 21.18
C GLU A 110 9.11 -1.89 20.67
N GLU A 111 9.10 -0.76 19.94
CA GLU A 111 7.89 -0.20 19.33
C GLU A 111 7.31 -1.11 18.24
N VAL A 112 8.16 -1.81 17.48
CA VAL A 112 7.74 -2.81 16.49
C VAL A 112 7.09 -4.00 17.18
N ARG A 113 7.71 -4.54 18.24
CA ARG A 113 7.13 -5.64 19.04
C ARG A 113 5.75 -5.28 19.57
N GLU A 114 5.59 -4.07 20.12
CA GLU A 114 4.30 -3.59 20.62
C GLU A 114 3.26 -3.46 19.48
N THR A 115 3.65 -2.88 18.34
CA THR A 115 2.78 -2.69 17.17
C THR A 115 2.22 -4.01 16.64
N PHE A 116 3.05 -5.05 16.62
CA PHE A 116 2.69 -6.36 16.08
C PHE A 116 2.25 -7.37 17.15
N HIS A 117 2.21 -6.96 18.41
CA HIS A 117 1.90 -7.82 19.56
C HIS A 117 2.80 -9.07 19.61
N ILE A 118 4.11 -8.88 19.37
CA ILE A 118 5.12 -9.93 19.42
C ILE A 118 5.71 -9.98 20.84
N GLU A 119 5.65 -11.14 21.48
CA GLU A 119 6.28 -11.37 22.77
C GLU A 119 7.80 -11.46 22.61
N ASN A 120 8.56 -10.89 23.55
CA ASN A 120 10.00 -11.03 23.57
C ASN A 120 10.37 -12.42 24.08
N ASP A 121 10.90 -13.26 23.20
CA ASP A 121 11.31 -14.63 23.49
C ASP A 121 12.79 -14.77 23.90
N PHE A 122 13.53 -13.66 23.96
CA PHE A 122 14.91 -13.63 24.43
C PHE A 122 15.02 -13.67 25.96
N THR A 123 16.06 -14.35 26.45
CA THR A 123 16.48 -14.20 27.86
C THR A 123 17.11 -12.81 28.09
N PRO A 124 17.18 -12.34 29.35
CA PRO A 124 17.84 -11.07 29.67
C PRO A 124 19.30 -11.01 29.19
N GLU A 125 20.04 -12.13 29.28
CA GLU A 125 21.42 -12.19 28.78
C GLU A 125 21.49 -12.10 27.25
N GLU A 126 20.62 -12.80 26.53
CA GLU A 126 20.56 -12.77 25.06
C GLU A 126 20.17 -11.38 24.53
N GLU A 127 19.24 -10.72 25.22
CA GLU A 127 18.84 -9.36 24.85
C GLU A 127 19.97 -8.35 25.08
N GLU A 128 20.72 -8.47 26.17
CA GLU A 128 21.89 -7.61 26.41
C GLU A 128 22.99 -7.83 25.37
N GLU A 129 23.23 -9.08 24.96
CA GLU A 129 24.13 -9.38 23.85
C GLU A 129 23.65 -8.79 22.53
N ASN A 130 22.36 -8.87 22.22
CA ASN A 130 21.78 -8.32 20.99
C ASN A 130 21.84 -6.79 20.98
N ARG A 131 21.61 -6.12 22.12
CA ARG A 131 21.81 -4.65 22.22
C ARG A 131 23.26 -4.24 21.98
N LYS A 132 24.24 -5.07 22.37
CA LYS A 132 25.67 -4.83 22.10
C LYS A 132 26.06 -5.12 20.65
N LYS A 133 25.47 -6.14 20.03
CA LYS A 133 25.73 -6.57 18.65
C LYS A 133 25.10 -5.62 17.63
N ASP A 134 23.85 -5.21 17.87
CA ASP A 134 23.02 -4.44 16.95
C ASP A 134 22.45 -3.17 17.61
N PRO A 135 23.29 -2.21 18.03
CA PRO A 135 22.83 -0.99 18.70
C PRO A 135 21.85 -0.17 17.85
N TRP A 136 22.02 -0.19 16.52
CA TRP A 136 21.15 0.49 15.54
C TRP A 136 19.66 0.10 15.65
N ALA A 137 19.35 -1.08 16.16
CA ALA A 137 17.98 -1.59 16.26
C ALA A 137 17.23 -1.08 17.52
N TYR A 138 17.98 -0.50 18.48
CA TYR A 138 17.49 -0.04 19.78
C TYR A 138 17.66 1.48 19.99
N GLU A 139 18.38 2.17 19.11
CA GLU A 139 18.54 3.62 19.15
C GLU A 139 17.23 4.35 18.74
N GLU A 140 16.93 5.48 19.37
CA GLU A 140 15.80 6.33 18.99
C GLU A 140 16.05 6.89 17.58
N ILE A 141 15.20 6.50 16.62
CA ILE A 141 15.30 6.99 15.25
C ILE A 141 14.69 8.39 15.17
N ASP A 142 15.47 9.38 14.73
CA ASP A 142 14.99 10.75 14.53
C ASP A 142 13.76 10.76 13.61
N LYS A 143 12.61 11.17 14.17
CA LYS A 143 11.33 11.28 13.47
C LYS A 143 11.34 12.55 12.62
N VAL A 144 11.93 12.48 11.41
CA VAL A 144 11.95 13.56 10.41
C VAL A 144 10.59 13.71 9.72
#